data_AF-A0A8J2PBY1-F1
#
_entry.id   AF-A0A8J2PBY1-F1
#
_cell.length_a   1.000
_cell.length_b   1.000
_cell.length_c   1.000
_cell.angle_alpha   90.00
_cell.angle_beta   90.00
_cell.angle_gamma   90.00
#
_symmetry.space_group_name_H-M   'P 1'
#
loop_
_entity.id
_entity.type
_entity.pdbx_description
1 polymer ?
#
loop_
_entity_poly.entity_id
_entity_poly.type
_entity_poly.pdbx_seq_one_letter_code
_entity_poly.pdbx_strand_id
1 'polypeptide(L)'
;MGLLEILEKRRIKFYSAIAALIFLVAFLPSLFILTPIYILRLLVSKLKFIFHPNLAKLVPCRSTLIALDDWDSNPKWNLVVWLVADGNMSLDSFKETFREKMLLAKNPDGTFVDPEYQQFYSKWFGFLFWEWDRNFNLNQHFTLIKKSNNRPTSEPELKEILKKLMWKPFEPRKSPWEFLLLQNYQSDSDANTSFPKSVLIYRIHHGLCDGTKIIRLLLQDMNNISVELNAKPSFVR
;
A
#
# COMPACT_ATOMS: atom_id res chain seq x y z
N MET A 1 -27.24 -19.68 52.44
CA MET A 1 -26.30 -19.74 51.29
C MET A 1 -26.63 -21.00 50.52
N GLY A 2 -27.32 -20.87 49.38
CA GLY A 2 -28.07 -21.97 48.76
C GLY A 2 -27.20 -22.90 47.89
N LEU A 3 -27.61 -24.16 47.76
CA LEU A 3 -26.98 -25.20 46.92
C LEU A 3 -26.64 -24.70 45.50
N LEU A 4 -27.50 -23.83 44.94
CA LEU A 4 -27.31 -23.20 43.62
C LEU A 4 -26.02 -22.36 43.55
N GLU A 5 -25.71 -21.60 44.60
CA GLU A 5 -24.51 -20.75 44.63
C GLU A 5 -23.22 -21.59 44.67
N ILE A 6 -23.27 -22.74 45.36
CA ILE A 6 -22.16 -23.69 45.42
C ILE A 6 -21.95 -24.36 44.05
N LEU A 7 -23.04 -24.77 43.38
CA LEU A 7 -22.98 -25.37 42.05
C LEU A 7 -22.47 -24.38 41.00
N GLU A 8 -22.89 -23.13 41.06
CA GLU A 8 -22.41 -22.08 40.16
C GLU A 8 -20.91 -21.81 40.35
N LYS A 9 -20.44 -21.69 41.59
CA LYS A 9 -19.00 -21.53 41.89
C LYS A 9 -18.18 -22.72 41.39
N ARG A 10 -18.68 -23.95 41.52
CA ARG A 10 -18.01 -25.16 41.01
C ARG A 10 -17.96 -25.18 39.48
N ARG A 11 -19.05 -24.80 38.83
CA ARG A 11 -19.13 -24.70 37.36
C ARG A 11 -18.13 -23.68 36.80
N ILE A 12 -18.04 -22.50 37.42
CA ILE A 12 -17.07 -21.47 37.00
C ILE A 12 -15.63 -21.99 37.15
N LYS A 13 -15.28 -22.56 38.31
CA LYS A 13 -13.94 -23.14 38.52
C LYS A 13 -13.61 -24.22 37.50
N PHE A 14 -14.58 -25.07 37.16
CA PHE A 14 -14.42 -26.11 36.14
C PHE A 14 -14.15 -25.52 34.76
N TYR A 15 -14.93 -24.53 34.31
CA TYR A 15 -14.68 -23.87 33.03
C TYR A 15 -13.34 -23.12 33.00
N SER A 16 -12.95 -22.47 34.09
CA SER A 16 -11.63 -21.83 34.20
C SER A 16 -10.49 -22.85 34.10
N ALA A 17 -10.63 -24.03 34.72
CA ALA A 17 -9.63 -25.09 34.64
C ALA A 17 -9.50 -25.65 33.21
N ILE A 18 -10.63 -25.86 32.52
CA ILE A 18 -10.64 -26.29 31.11
C ILE A 18 -9.99 -25.24 30.21
N ALA A 19 -10.36 -23.96 30.37
CA ALA A 19 -9.78 -22.87 29.59
C ALA A 19 -8.26 -22.77 29.81
N ALA A 20 -7.80 -22.92 31.05
CA ALA A 20 -6.37 -22.94 31.38
C ALA A 20 -5.65 -24.14 30.74
N LEU A 21 -6.27 -25.32 30.74
CA LEU A 21 -5.71 -26.51 30.09
C LEU A 21 -5.62 -26.32 28.57
N ILE A 22 -6.68 -25.82 27.92
CA ILE A 22 -6.69 -25.52 26.49
C ILE A 22 -5.59 -24.49 26.18
N PHE A 23 -5.48 -23.43 26.98
CA PHE A 23 -4.44 -22.43 26.82
C PHE A 23 -3.04 -23.07 26.94
N LEU A 24 -2.79 -23.89 27.96
CA LEU A 24 -1.50 -24.55 28.15
C LEU A 24 -1.13 -25.46 26.98
N VAL A 25 -2.09 -26.27 26.52
CA VAL A 25 -1.92 -27.23 25.43
C VAL A 25 -1.76 -26.55 24.07
N ALA A 26 -2.35 -25.37 23.86
CA ALA A 26 -2.17 -24.61 22.61
C ALA A 26 -0.93 -23.69 22.65
N PHE A 27 -0.69 -23.04 23.80
CA PHE A 27 0.34 -22.02 23.97
C PHE A 27 1.74 -22.63 24.03
N LEU A 28 1.96 -23.72 24.78
CA LEU A 28 3.30 -24.31 24.90
C LEU A 28 3.83 -24.86 23.56
N PRO A 29 3.07 -25.63 22.77
CA PRO A 29 3.54 -26.09 21.46
C PRO A 29 3.75 -24.94 20.47
N SER A 30 2.86 -23.93 20.48
CA SER A 30 3.06 -22.75 19.63
C SER A 30 4.33 -21.99 19.99
N LEU A 31 4.67 -21.85 21.28
CA LEU A 31 5.95 -21.26 21.69
C LEU A 31 7.14 -22.07 21.20
N PHE A 32 7.09 -23.40 21.30
CA PHE A 32 8.16 -24.28 20.82
C PHE A 32 8.35 -24.21 19.29
N ILE A 33 7.28 -23.99 18.53
CA ILE A 33 7.35 -23.84 17.06
C ILE A 33 7.79 -22.43 16.66
N LEU A 34 7.26 -21.39 17.31
CA LEU A 34 7.53 -19.99 16.95
C LEU A 34 8.91 -19.52 17.39
N THR A 35 9.44 -20.07 18.49
CA THR A 35 10.76 -19.66 19.02
C THR A 35 11.90 -19.94 18.04
N PRO A 36 12.06 -21.16 17.47
CA PRO A 36 13.06 -21.42 16.43
C PRO A 36 12.91 -20.54 15.19
N ILE A 37 11.68 -20.29 14.74
CA ILE A 37 11.40 -19.41 13.60
C ILE A 37 11.85 -17.98 13.91
N TYR A 38 11.58 -17.50 15.12
CA TYR A 38 12.02 -16.17 15.58
C TYR A 38 13.54 -16.07 15.68
N ILE A 39 14.21 -17.07 16.24
CA ILE A 39 15.68 -17.13 16.29
C ILE A 39 16.26 -17.13 14.88
N LEU A 40 15.74 -17.96 13.98
CA LEU A 40 16.15 -17.98 12.57
C LEU A 40 15.95 -16.63 11.91
N ARG A 41 14.81 -15.96 12.15
CA ARG A 41 14.52 -14.61 11.64
C ARG A 41 15.58 -13.59 12.08
N LEU A 42 16.00 -13.64 13.35
CA LEU A 42 17.06 -12.77 13.87
C LEU A 42 18.42 -13.08 13.23
N LEU A 43 18.75 -14.37 13.06
CA LEU A 43 19.99 -14.80 12.41
C LEU A 43 20.04 -14.32 10.95
N VAL A 44 19.00 -14.60 10.16
CA VAL A 44 18.92 -14.18 8.75
C VAL A 44 18.98 -12.64 8.63
N SER A 45 18.32 -11.91 9.54
CA SER A 45 18.39 -10.43 9.55
C SER A 45 19.82 -9.89 9.72
N LYS A 46 20.69 -10.61 10.46
CA LYS A 46 22.10 -10.27 10.60
C LYS A 46 22.94 -10.76 9.42
N LEU A 47 22.68 -11.99 8.94
CA LEU A 47 23.44 -12.60 7.84
C LEU A 47 23.27 -11.87 6.51
N LYS A 48 22.17 -11.14 6.30
CA LYS A 48 21.92 -10.39 5.06
C LYS A 48 23.08 -9.44 4.70
N PHE A 49 23.74 -8.84 5.70
CA PHE A 49 24.81 -7.88 5.47
C PHE A 49 26.04 -8.51 4.84
N ILE A 50 26.22 -9.83 5.01
CA ILE A 50 27.35 -10.59 4.46
C ILE A 50 26.99 -11.16 3.09
N PHE A 51 25.81 -11.79 2.98
CA PHE A 51 25.45 -12.59 1.80
C PHE A 51 24.62 -11.85 0.75
N HIS A 52 23.87 -10.81 1.14
CA HIS A 52 22.99 -10.10 0.23
C HIS A 52 22.89 -8.61 0.60
N PRO A 53 23.96 -7.83 0.40
CA PRO A 53 24.06 -6.44 0.89
C PRO A 53 23.01 -5.48 0.29
N ASN A 54 22.32 -5.88 -0.78
CA ASN A 54 21.23 -5.12 -1.38
C ASN A 54 19.92 -5.19 -0.58
N LEU A 55 19.79 -6.15 0.34
CA LEU A 55 18.59 -6.28 1.16
C LEU A 55 18.58 -5.17 2.21
N ALA A 56 17.55 -4.36 2.15
CA ALA A 56 17.22 -3.36 3.14
C ALA A 56 16.55 -4.03 4.36
N LYS A 57 15.48 -3.45 4.89
CA LYS A 57 14.84 -3.94 6.12
C LYS A 57 14.07 -5.24 5.87
N LEU A 58 14.04 -6.08 6.89
CA LEU A 58 13.18 -7.25 6.92
C LEU A 58 11.72 -6.81 7.02
N VAL A 59 10.84 -7.37 6.21
CA VAL A 59 9.42 -7.00 6.19
C VAL A 59 8.76 -7.46 7.50
N PRO A 60 8.02 -6.58 8.21
CA PRO A 60 7.30 -6.96 9.42
C PRO A 60 6.33 -8.13 9.17
N CYS A 61 6.05 -8.95 10.20
CA CYS A 61 5.16 -10.11 10.06
C CYS A 61 3.76 -9.74 9.54
N ARG A 62 3.20 -8.61 10.00
CA ARG A 62 1.88 -8.13 9.55
C ARG A 62 1.87 -7.81 8.06
N SER A 63 2.89 -7.10 7.57
CA SER A 63 3.02 -6.77 6.14
C SER A 63 3.39 -7.97 5.29
N THR A 64 4.05 -8.98 5.87
CA THR A 64 4.43 -10.23 5.17
C THR A 64 3.20 -10.95 4.63
N LEU A 65 2.09 -11.02 5.36
CA LEU A 65 0.87 -11.70 4.90
C LEU A 65 0.32 -11.11 3.60
N ILE A 66 0.40 -9.78 3.46
CA ILE A 66 -0.04 -9.05 2.27
C ILE A 66 1.03 -9.15 1.17
N ALA A 67 2.31 -9.06 1.55
CA ALA A 67 3.45 -9.13 0.62
C ALA A 67 3.75 -10.53 0.07
N LEU A 68 3.11 -11.57 0.61
CA LEU A 68 3.14 -12.93 0.06
C LEU A 68 2.30 -13.07 -1.22
N ASP A 69 1.53 -12.05 -1.59
CA ASP A 69 0.80 -11.99 -2.84
C ASP A 69 1.73 -12.13 -4.06
N ASP A 70 1.23 -12.78 -5.10
CA ASP A 70 1.95 -12.94 -6.36
C ASP A 70 1.73 -11.68 -7.22
N TRP A 71 2.21 -10.55 -6.71
CA TRP A 71 1.94 -9.21 -7.23
C TRP A 71 2.42 -8.98 -8.68
N ASP A 72 3.36 -9.81 -9.14
CA ASP A 72 3.97 -9.77 -10.47
C ASP A 72 3.27 -10.67 -11.50
N SER A 73 2.32 -11.50 -11.08
CA SER A 73 1.64 -12.46 -11.96
C SER A 73 0.12 -12.50 -11.75
N ASN A 74 -0.36 -12.55 -10.51
CA ASN A 74 -1.77 -12.57 -10.16
C ASN A 74 -2.05 -11.77 -8.88
N PRO A 75 -2.03 -10.43 -8.95
CA PRO A 75 -2.18 -9.59 -7.77
C PRO A 75 -3.61 -9.66 -7.21
N LYS A 76 -3.71 -9.92 -5.91
CA LYS A 76 -4.96 -9.90 -5.13
C LYS A 76 -5.05 -8.69 -4.23
N TRP A 77 -3.92 -8.09 -3.87
CA TRP A 77 -3.85 -6.97 -2.92
C TRP A 77 -3.42 -5.66 -3.59
N ASN A 78 -3.79 -5.48 -4.86
CA ASN A 78 -3.67 -4.19 -5.52
C ASN A 78 -4.73 -3.22 -4.99
N LEU A 79 -4.28 -2.02 -4.65
CA LEU A 79 -5.13 -0.90 -4.33
C LEU A 79 -5.06 0.12 -5.48
N VAL A 80 -6.23 0.58 -5.91
CA VAL A 80 -6.35 1.64 -6.91
C VAL A 80 -7.19 2.75 -6.28
N VAL A 81 -6.56 3.91 -6.11
CA VAL A 81 -7.20 5.13 -5.61
C VAL A 81 -7.21 6.15 -6.73
N TRP A 82 -8.25 6.95 -6.86
CA TRP A 82 -8.29 8.02 -7.86
C TRP A 82 -8.83 9.31 -7.26
N LEU A 83 -8.36 10.42 -7.81
CA LEU A 83 -8.79 11.76 -7.47
C LEU A 83 -9.21 12.48 -8.75
N VAL A 84 -10.36 13.14 -8.70
CA VAL A 84 -10.80 14.04 -9.77
C VAL A 84 -10.41 15.45 -9.37
N ALA A 85 -9.64 16.12 -10.23
CA ALA A 85 -9.25 17.51 -10.07
C ALA A 85 -9.89 18.35 -11.17
N ASP A 86 -10.35 19.55 -10.81
CA ASP A 86 -10.76 20.54 -11.79
C ASP A 86 -9.51 21.15 -12.44
N GLY A 87 -9.56 21.34 -13.76
CA GLY A 87 -8.44 21.82 -14.57
C GLY A 87 -7.60 20.70 -15.19
N ASN A 88 -6.63 21.13 -16.01
CA ASN A 88 -5.61 20.26 -16.58
C ASN A 88 -4.42 20.15 -15.64
N MET A 89 -4.29 19.01 -14.97
CA MET A 89 -3.13 18.74 -14.13
C MET A 89 -1.90 18.51 -15.01
N SER A 90 -0.77 19.11 -14.62
CA SER A 90 0.53 18.86 -15.23
C SER A 90 1.17 17.63 -14.60
N LEU A 91 1.41 16.58 -15.39
CA LEU A 91 2.08 15.36 -14.93
C LEU A 91 3.50 15.66 -14.44
N ASP A 92 4.20 16.60 -15.08
CA ASP A 92 5.58 16.92 -14.76
C ASP A 92 5.67 17.66 -13.42
N SER A 93 4.78 18.62 -13.17
CA SER A 93 4.71 19.33 -11.88
C SER A 93 4.36 18.37 -10.74
N PHE A 94 3.44 17.44 -11.01
CA PHE A 94 3.06 16.40 -10.07
C PHE A 94 4.22 15.45 -9.77
N LYS A 95 4.94 15.00 -10.81
CA LYS A 95 6.11 14.13 -10.69
C LYS A 95 7.22 14.77 -9.87
N GLU A 96 7.54 16.04 -10.12
CA GLU A 96 8.61 16.71 -9.36
C GLU A 96 8.23 16.87 -7.89
N THR A 97 6.97 17.24 -7.60
CA THR A 97 6.52 17.32 -6.21
C THR A 97 6.60 15.97 -5.50
N PHE A 98 6.17 14.89 -6.16
CA PHE A 98 6.28 13.55 -5.61
C PHE A 98 7.75 13.16 -5.35
N ARG A 99 8.65 13.49 -6.29
CA ARG A 99 10.08 13.24 -6.14
C ARG A 99 10.65 13.92 -4.91
N GLU A 100 10.41 15.22 -4.75
CA GLU A 100 10.95 16.01 -3.65
C GLU A 100 10.40 15.56 -2.29
N LYS A 101 9.07 15.39 -2.21
CA LYS A 101 8.38 15.16 -0.93
C LYS A 101 8.34 13.70 -0.48
N MET A 102 8.37 12.75 -1.42
CA MET A 102 8.26 11.32 -1.08
C MET A 102 9.58 10.59 -1.27
N LEU A 103 10.25 10.79 -2.41
CA LEU A 103 11.44 10.00 -2.76
C LEU A 103 12.72 10.55 -2.14
N LEU A 104 12.87 11.87 -2.12
CA LEU A 104 14.07 12.55 -1.63
C LEU A 104 13.92 13.05 -0.19
N ALA A 105 12.73 13.00 0.38
CA ALA A 105 12.50 13.40 1.76
C ALA A 105 13.32 12.55 2.72
N LYS A 106 14.04 13.25 3.62
CA LYS A 106 14.91 12.65 4.62
C LYS A 106 14.53 13.12 6.02
N ASN A 107 14.66 12.21 6.97
CA ASN A 107 14.61 12.53 8.39
C ASN A 107 15.85 13.33 8.80
N PRO A 108 15.86 13.96 10.00
CA PRO A 108 17.02 14.68 10.51
C PRO A 108 18.31 13.84 10.62
N ASP A 109 18.18 12.51 10.70
CA ASP A 109 19.29 11.56 10.72
C ASP A 109 19.87 11.24 9.32
N GLY A 110 19.32 11.83 8.25
CA GLY A 110 19.75 11.63 6.87
C GLY A 110 19.15 10.39 6.19
N THR A 111 18.33 9.59 6.88
CA THR A 111 17.63 8.44 6.30
C THR A 111 16.39 8.87 5.51
N PHE A 112 16.03 8.13 4.46
CA PHE A 112 14.80 8.39 3.71
C PHE A 112 13.55 8.18 4.59
N VAL A 113 12.55 9.04 4.41
CA VAL A 113 11.27 8.94 5.13
C VAL A 113 10.49 7.70 4.70
N ASP A 114 10.33 7.50 3.39
CA ASP A 114 9.62 6.35 2.81
C ASP A 114 10.49 5.65 1.74
N PRO A 115 11.55 4.93 2.15
CA PRO A 115 12.45 4.22 1.23
C PRO A 115 11.73 3.12 0.42
N GLU A 116 10.58 2.64 0.88
CA GLU A 116 9.82 1.56 0.25
C GLU A 116 9.37 1.91 -1.18
N TYR A 117 9.21 3.20 -1.51
CA TYR A 117 8.90 3.67 -2.87
C TYR A 117 10.00 3.39 -3.90
N GLN A 118 11.21 3.08 -3.45
CA GLN A 118 12.36 2.73 -4.29
C GLN A 118 12.78 1.26 -4.06
N GLN A 119 11.90 0.48 -3.43
CA GLN A 119 12.17 -0.91 -3.06
C GLN A 119 11.05 -1.83 -3.53
N PHE A 120 11.38 -3.11 -3.62
CA PHE A 120 10.44 -4.19 -3.93
C PHE A 120 10.64 -5.37 -2.98
N TYR A 121 9.70 -6.31 -2.99
CA TYR A 121 9.77 -7.51 -2.15
C TYR A 121 10.69 -8.56 -2.74
N SER A 122 11.63 -9.03 -1.92
CA SER A 122 12.56 -10.10 -2.27
C SER A 122 12.51 -11.20 -1.21
N LYS A 123 12.47 -12.47 -1.66
CA LYS A 123 12.40 -13.65 -0.79
C LYS A 123 13.82 -14.17 -0.55
N TRP A 124 14.23 -14.30 0.71
CA TRP A 124 15.51 -14.88 1.09
C TRP A 124 15.42 -15.69 2.39
N PHE A 125 15.90 -16.93 2.38
CA PHE A 125 15.75 -17.91 3.48
C PHE A 125 14.31 -18.07 4.00
N GLY A 126 13.32 -17.98 3.11
CA GLY A 126 11.90 -18.08 3.49
C GLY A 126 11.32 -16.82 4.15
N PHE A 127 12.10 -15.74 4.26
CA PHE A 127 11.65 -14.45 4.76
C PHE A 127 11.56 -13.41 3.65
N LEU A 128 10.67 -12.44 3.82
CA LEU A 128 10.55 -11.29 2.91
C LEU A 128 11.41 -10.14 3.40
N PHE A 129 12.19 -9.59 2.47
CA PHE A 129 12.99 -8.39 2.66
C PHE A 129 12.57 -7.33 1.65
N TRP A 130 12.74 -6.08 2.04
CA TRP A 130 12.81 -5.01 1.07
C TRP A 130 14.17 -5.06 0.36
N GLU A 131 14.16 -4.94 -0.96
CA GLU A 131 15.36 -4.86 -1.79
C GLU A 131 15.30 -3.58 -2.61
N TRP A 132 16.42 -2.86 -2.68
CA TRP A 132 16.52 -1.64 -3.48
C TRP A 132 16.42 -1.93 -4.97
N ASP A 133 15.58 -1.17 -5.66
CA ASP A 133 15.56 -1.14 -7.11
C ASP A 133 16.79 -0.38 -7.63
N ARG A 134 17.79 -1.12 -8.09
CA ARG A 134 19.05 -0.56 -8.62
C ARG A 134 18.86 0.26 -9.89
N ASN A 135 17.79 -0.01 -10.65
CA ASN A 135 17.50 0.65 -11.90
C ASN A 135 16.27 1.56 -11.77
N PHE A 136 15.99 2.01 -10.54
CA PHE A 136 14.81 2.81 -10.24
C PHE A 136 14.75 4.03 -11.16
N ASN A 137 13.66 4.11 -11.92
CA ASN A 137 13.42 5.21 -12.85
C ASN A 137 12.01 5.76 -12.63
N LEU A 138 11.95 6.95 -12.05
CA LEU A 138 10.70 7.62 -11.74
C LEU A 138 9.76 7.74 -12.95
N ASN A 139 10.29 7.90 -14.17
CA ASN A 139 9.47 8.05 -15.36
C ASN A 139 8.67 6.79 -15.70
N GLN A 140 9.14 5.61 -15.29
CA GLN A 140 8.43 4.35 -15.53
C GLN A 140 7.20 4.19 -14.62
N HIS A 141 7.12 4.94 -13.53
CA HIS A 141 6.00 4.91 -12.60
C HIS A 141 4.92 5.94 -12.93
N PHE A 142 5.10 6.79 -13.96
CA PHE A 142 4.15 7.87 -14.29
C PHE A 142 3.70 7.73 -15.74
N THR A 143 2.42 7.45 -15.94
CA THR A 143 1.83 7.26 -17.27
C THR A 143 0.79 8.34 -17.57
N LEU A 144 0.89 8.97 -18.73
CA LEU A 144 -0.15 9.87 -19.23
C LEU A 144 -1.09 9.11 -20.17
N ILE A 145 -2.36 8.99 -19.78
CA ILE A 145 -3.38 8.37 -20.61
C ILE A 145 -3.99 9.45 -21.50
N LYS A 146 -3.51 9.52 -22.75
CA LYS A 146 -4.12 10.33 -23.81
C LYS A 146 -4.98 9.45 -24.70
N LYS A 147 -6.20 9.90 -25.01
CA LYS A 147 -7.01 9.29 -26.06
C LYS A 147 -6.58 9.80 -27.43
N SER A 148 -6.52 8.89 -28.40
CA SER A 148 -6.16 9.19 -29.80
C SER A 148 -7.04 10.26 -30.45
N ASN A 149 -8.31 10.36 -30.03
CA ASN A 149 -9.31 11.19 -30.69
C ASN A 149 -9.65 12.47 -29.90
N ASN A 150 -8.89 12.77 -28.84
CA ASN A 150 -9.13 13.89 -27.92
C ASN A 150 -10.55 13.97 -27.30
N ARG A 151 -11.34 12.89 -27.44
CA ARG A 151 -12.69 12.78 -26.83
C ARG A 151 -12.58 12.73 -25.31
N PRO A 152 -13.55 13.28 -24.58
CA PRO A 152 -13.55 13.17 -23.13
C PRO A 152 -13.66 11.69 -22.70
N THR A 153 -13.15 11.39 -21.51
CA THR A 153 -13.34 10.09 -20.87
C THR A 153 -14.58 10.15 -20.00
N SER A 154 -15.54 9.27 -20.28
CA SER A 154 -16.76 9.19 -19.49
C SER A 154 -16.55 8.38 -18.21
N GLU A 155 -17.45 8.53 -17.25
CA GLU A 155 -17.42 7.76 -16.01
C GLU A 155 -17.40 6.22 -16.20
N PRO A 156 -18.22 5.60 -17.08
CA PRO A 156 -18.15 4.15 -17.30
C PRO A 156 -16.81 3.70 -17.88
N GLU A 157 -16.18 4.52 -18.74
CA GLU A 157 -14.84 4.21 -19.26
C GLU A 157 -13.78 4.29 -18.16
N LEU A 158 -13.87 5.29 -17.26
CA LEU A 158 -13.00 5.38 -16.10
C LEU A 158 -13.14 4.13 -15.22
N LYS A 159 -14.36 3.67 -14.93
CA LYS A 159 -14.60 2.43 -14.16
C LYS A 159 -13.97 1.21 -14.81
N GLU A 160 -14.06 1.08 -16.13
CA GLU A 160 -13.39 0.00 -16.87
C GLU A 160 -11.87 0.08 -16.81
N ILE A 161 -11.29 1.29 -16.89
CA ILE A 161 -9.85 1.51 -16.70
C ILE A 161 -9.44 1.07 -15.28
N LEU A 162 -10.14 1.52 -14.25
CA LEU A 162 -9.88 1.18 -12.85
C LEU A 162 -9.95 -0.34 -12.63
N LYS A 163 -10.99 -0.99 -13.17
CA LYS A 163 -11.16 -2.45 -13.10
C LYS A 163 -9.99 -3.18 -13.75
N LYS A 164 -9.53 -2.75 -14.92
CA LYS A 164 -8.35 -3.35 -15.58
C LYS A 164 -7.08 -3.16 -14.76
N LEU A 165 -6.90 -1.98 -14.16
CA LEU A 165 -5.74 -1.68 -13.35
C LEU A 165 -5.69 -2.51 -12.06
N MET A 166 -6.83 -2.82 -11.46
CA MET A 166 -6.87 -3.68 -10.26
C MET A 166 -6.23 -5.05 -10.50
N TRP A 167 -6.48 -5.67 -11.66
CA TRP A 167 -6.03 -7.03 -11.98
C TRP A 167 -4.70 -7.08 -12.76
N LYS A 168 -4.22 -5.93 -13.24
CA LYS A 168 -2.93 -5.86 -13.95
C LYS A 168 -1.81 -6.25 -12.96
N PRO A 169 -0.87 -7.13 -13.31
CA PRO A 169 0.34 -7.38 -12.50
C PRO A 169 1.29 -6.18 -12.54
N PHE A 170 2.19 -6.04 -11.56
CA PHE A 170 3.31 -5.11 -11.71
C PHE A 170 4.52 -5.81 -12.32
N GLU A 171 5.48 -5.03 -12.80
CA GLU A 171 6.70 -5.59 -13.37
C GLU A 171 7.60 -6.18 -12.28
N PRO A 172 8.15 -7.39 -12.49
CA PRO A 172 8.99 -8.03 -11.49
C PRO A 172 10.25 -7.19 -11.23
N ARG A 173 10.70 -7.21 -9.97
CA ARG A 173 11.90 -6.49 -9.49
C ARG A 173 11.83 -4.97 -9.61
N LYS A 174 10.62 -4.39 -9.68
CA LYS A 174 10.37 -2.96 -9.59
C LYS A 174 9.48 -2.64 -8.40
N SER A 175 9.56 -1.40 -7.91
CA SER A 175 8.70 -0.97 -6.81
C SER A 175 7.22 -1.02 -7.25
N PRO A 176 6.33 -1.71 -6.51
CA PRO A 176 4.99 -2.05 -6.99
C PRO A 176 3.98 -0.89 -6.78
N TRP A 177 4.20 0.21 -7.48
CA TRP A 177 3.29 1.36 -7.55
C TRP A 177 3.41 2.10 -8.88
N GLU A 178 2.36 2.80 -9.30
CA GLU A 178 2.36 3.68 -10.48
C GLU A 178 1.26 4.76 -10.34
N PHE A 179 1.51 5.93 -10.92
CA PHE A 179 0.52 6.97 -11.16
C PHE A 179 0.13 6.99 -12.62
N LEU A 180 -1.17 7.14 -12.88
CA LEU A 180 -1.71 7.36 -14.20
C LEU A 180 -2.51 8.66 -14.19
N LEU A 181 -2.18 9.58 -15.09
CA LEU A 181 -2.93 10.81 -15.26
C LEU A 181 -3.82 10.69 -16.50
N LEU A 182 -5.11 10.86 -16.30
CA LEU A 182 -6.11 10.89 -17.35
C LEU A 182 -6.59 12.34 -17.53
N GLN A 183 -6.40 12.89 -18.71
CA GLN A 183 -6.86 14.24 -19.05
C GLN A 183 -8.22 14.20 -19.74
N ASN A 184 -8.93 15.34 -19.73
CA ASN A 184 -10.23 15.51 -20.38
C ASN A 184 -11.29 14.54 -19.85
N TYR A 185 -11.47 14.46 -18.54
CA TYR A 185 -12.53 13.67 -17.92
C TYR A 185 -13.84 14.45 -17.89
N GLN A 186 -14.95 13.75 -18.14
CA GLN A 186 -16.31 14.28 -18.05
C GLN A 186 -17.13 13.37 -17.13
N SER A 187 -17.64 13.95 -16.04
CA SER A 187 -18.53 13.26 -15.11
C SER A 187 -19.99 13.42 -15.53
N ASP A 188 -20.80 12.39 -15.27
CA ASP A 188 -22.22 12.38 -15.63
C ASP A 188 -23.01 13.46 -14.88
N SER A 189 -22.55 13.89 -13.69
CA SER A 189 -23.17 14.96 -12.91
C SER A 189 -22.85 16.37 -13.40
N ASP A 190 -21.88 16.54 -14.30
CA ASP A 190 -21.29 17.83 -14.68
C ASP A 190 -21.49 18.17 -16.17
N ALA A 191 -22.60 17.71 -16.76
CA ALA A 191 -22.95 17.93 -18.16
C ALA A 191 -22.92 19.42 -18.62
N ASN A 192 -22.92 20.38 -17.68
CA ASN A 192 -22.97 21.82 -17.94
C ASN A 192 -21.71 22.62 -17.57
N THR A 193 -20.66 22.03 -16.99
CA THR A 193 -19.43 22.77 -16.65
C THR A 193 -18.38 22.67 -17.75
N SER A 194 -18.02 23.80 -18.36
CA SER A 194 -17.04 23.91 -19.46
C SER A 194 -15.56 23.73 -19.07
N PHE A 195 -15.25 23.39 -17.81
CA PHE A 195 -13.86 23.28 -17.36
C PHE A 195 -13.33 21.86 -17.59
N PRO A 196 -12.14 21.71 -18.21
CA PRO A 196 -11.53 20.40 -18.38
C PRO A 196 -11.20 19.82 -17.00
N LYS A 197 -11.59 18.57 -16.73
CA LYS A 197 -11.21 17.86 -15.50
C LYS A 197 -10.10 16.84 -15.80
N SER A 198 -9.28 16.59 -14.81
CA SER A 198 -8.24 15.56 -14.86
C SER A 198 -8.47 14.54 -13.75
N VAL A 199 -8.13 13.28 -14.02
CA VAL A 199 -8.18 12.21 -13.02
C VAL A 199 -6.77 11.68 -12.78
N LEU A 200 -6.31 11.83 -11.55
CA LEU A 200 -5.08 11.19 -11.09
C LEU A 200 -5.44 9.85 -10.47
N ILE A 201 -4.94 8.77 -11.07
CA ILE A 201 -5.10 7.41 -10.58
C ILE A 201 -3.77 7.01 -9.94
N TYR A 202 -3.83 6.52 -8.71
CA TYR A 202 -2.71 5.95 -7.99
C TYR A 202 -2.96 4.46 -7.77
N ARG A 203 -2.13 3.64 -8.39
CA ARG A 203 -2.15 2.18 -8.23
C ARG A 203 -0.94 1.75 -7.40
N ILE A 204 -1.17 0.93 -6.39
CA ILE A 204 -0.13 0.49 -5.47
C ILE A 204 -0.46 -0.89 -4.89
N HIS A 205 0.55 -1.71 -4.66
CA HIS A 205 0.39 -2.93 -3.88
C HIS A 205 0.22 -2.60 -2.39
N HIS A 206 -0.84 -3.13 -1.76
CA HIS A 206 -1.23 -2.81 -0.37
C HIS A 206 -0.12 -3.11 0.66
N GLY A 207 0.81 -4.02 0.35
CA GLY A 207 1.97 -4.24 1.20
C GLY A 207 2.84 -2.99 1.41
N LEU A 208 2.92 -2.08 0.42
CA LEU A 208 3.81 -0.91 0.45
C LEU A 208 3.21 0.25 1.25
N CYS A 209 1.89 0.43 1.21
CA CYS A 209 1.24 1.59 1.80
C CYS A 209 -0.10 1.21 2.44
N ASP A 210 -0.32 1.68 3.67
CA ASP A 210 -1.60 1.57 4.37
C ASP A 210 -2.50 2.77 4.01
N GLY A 211 -3.82 2.62 4.15
CA GLY A 211 -4.80 3.65 3.76
C GLY A 211 -4.52 5.03 4.36
N THR A 212 -4.03 5.09 5.60
CA THR A 212 -3.65 6.36 6.26
C THR A 212 -2.49 7.06 5.56
N LYS A 213 -1.46 6.31 5.14
CA LYS A 213 -0.32 6.88 4.42
C LYS A 213 -0.76 7.40 3.04
N ILE A 214 -1.66 6.70 2.37
CA ILE A 214 -2.21 7.13 1.08
C ILE A 214 -3.00 8.43 1.23
N ILE A 215 -3.88 8.52 2.23
CA ILE A 215 -4.65 9.75 2.48
C ILE A 215 -3.71 10.92 2.81
N ARG A 216 -2.69 10.69 3.63
CA ARG A 216 -1.67 11.71 3.95
C ARG A 216 -0.96 12.20 2.69
N LEU A 217 -0.51 11.27 1.85
CA LEU A 217 0.15 11.57 0.58
C LEU A 217 -0.80 12.40 -0.31
N LEU A 218 -2.03 11.94 -0.48
CA LEU A 218 -3.03 12.55 -1.35
C LEU A 218 -3.53 13.93 -0.88
N LEU A 219 -3.75 14.12 0.42
CA LEU A 219 -4.40 15.31 0.95
C LEU A 219 -3.44 16.31 1.61
N GLN A 220 -2.35 15.86 2.24
CA GLN A 220 -1.47 16.76 2.98
C GLN A 220 -0.27 17.16 2.12
N ASP A 221 0.38 16.17 1.53
CA ASP A 221 1.64 16.42 0.81
C ASP A 221 1.38 16.99 -0.60
N MET A 222 0.20 16.71 -1.17
CA MET A 222 -0.18 17.14 -2.52
C MET A 222 -1.14 18.34 -2.59
N ASN A 223 -1.75 18.79 -1.48
CA ASN A 223 -2.51 20.06 -1.45
C ASN A 223 -1.65 21.32 -1.66
N ASN A 224 -0.32 21.19 -1.55
CA ASN A 224 0.62 22.28 -1.84
C ASN A 224 1.12 22.26 -3.29
N ILE A 225 0.67 21.31 -4.11
CA ILE A 225 0.74 21.46 -5.57
C ILE A 225 -0.27 22.53 -5.90
N SER A 226 0.12 23.54 -6.68
CA SER A 226 -0.76 24.59 -7.21
C SER A 226 -1.82 24.02 -8.16
N VAL A 227 -2.67 23.13 -7.65
CA VAL A 227 -4.09 23.14 -7.99
C VAL A 227 -4.57 24.43 -7.37
N GLU A 228 -4.78 25.47 -8.18
CA GLU A 228 -5.57 26.61 -7.70
C GLU A 228 -6.82 26.01 -7.06
N LEU A 229 -6.93 26.16 -5.74
CA LEU A 229 -7.99 25.63 -4.89
C LEU A 229 -9.31 26.33 -5.21
N ASN A 230 -9.80 26.16 -6.44
CA ASN A 230 -11.18 26.36 -6.83
C ASN A 230 -11.95 25.03 -6.84
N ALA A 231 -11.25 23.90 -6.75
CA ALA A 231 -11.86 22.58 -6.60
C ALA A 231 -12.13 22.29 -5.12
N LYS A 232 -13.35 22.57 -4.65
CA LYS A 232 -13.84 22.01 -3.38
C LYS A 232 -14.00 20.50 -3.56
N PRO A 233 -13.44 19.64 -2.69
CA PRO A 233 -13.75 18.22 -2.71
C PRO A 233 -15.24 18.04 -2.42
N SER A 234 -16.01 17.63 -3.43
CA SER A 234 -17.40 17.23 -3.27
C SER A 234 -17.44 15.83 -2.66
N PHE A 235 -17.46 15.77 -1.33
CA PHE A 235 -17.88 14.55 -0.66
C PHE A 235 -19.39 14.41 -0.88
N VAL A 236 -19.77 13.61 -1.88
CA VAL A 236 -21.15 13.18 -2.08
C VAL A 236 -21.53 12.33 -0.87
N ARG A 237 -22.49 12.84 -0.07
CA ARG A 237 -23.14 12.12 1.03
C ARG A 237 -24.09 11.07 0.50
#